data_AF-A0A2S7T049-F1
#
_entry.id   AF-A0A2S7T049-F1
#
_cell.length_a   1.000
_cell.length_b   1.000
_cell.length_c   1.000
_cell.angle_alpha   90.00
_cell.angle_beta   90.00
_cell.angle_gamma   90.00
#
_symmetry.space_group_name_H-M   'P 1'
#
loop_
_entity.id
_entity.type
_entity.pdbx_description
1 polymer ?
#
loop_
_entity_poly.entity_id
_entity_poly.type
_entity_poly.pdbx_seq_one_letter_code
_entity_poly.pdbx_strand_id
1 'polypeptide(L)'
;MNRYEIISMSKRNIYIFIALIVVNLFTYFWLLPDAQKATNSHMRNGHLLGMLFYFFSVLLGWFGLSVWVRKKDYSRLSLFLFFAATLEFWGYRFDTLMCLPCLNSG
;
A
#
# COMPACT_ATOMS: atom_id res chain seq x y z
N MET A 1 -20.36 -31.29 -17.19
CA MET A 1 -18.97 -30.86 -17.47
C MET A 1 -18.84 -29.40 -17.05
N ASN A 2 -18.32 -29.14 -15.85
CA ASN A 2 -18.02 -27.78 -15.41
C ASN A 2 -16.74 -27.32 -16.11
N ARG A 3 -16.85 -26.38 -17.05
CA ARG A 3 -15.69 -25.65 -17.57
C ARG A 3 -15.26 -24.69 -16.47
N TYR A 4 -14.15 -24.96 -15.81
CA TYR A 4 -13.42 -23.93 -15.09
C TYR A 4 -12.91 -22.95 -16.14
N GLU A 5 -13.61 -21.83 -16.32
CA GLU A 5 -13.04 -20.69 -17.03
C GLU A 5 -11.83 -20.22 -16.22
N ILE A 6 -10.64 -20.54 -16.72
CA ILE A 6 -9.40 -19.96 -16.20
C ILE A 6 -9.55 -18.45 -16.46
N ILE A 7 -9.77 -17.68 -15.40
CA ILE A 7 -9.85 -16.22 -15.45
C ILE A 7 -8.48 -15.72 -15.90
N SER A 8 -8.34 -15.53 -17.21
CA SER A 8 -7.15 -14.98 -17.84
C SER A 8 -7.02 -13.51 -17.45
N MET A 9 -6.03 -13.19 -16.62
CA MET A 9 -5.73 -11.81 -16.26
C MET A 9 -5.16 -11.08 -17.49
N SER A 10 -5.73 -9.90 -17.79
CA SER A 10 -5.15 -9.04 -18.82
C SER A 10 -3.70 -8.68 -18.49
N LYS A 11 -2.82 -8.60 -19.51
CA LYS A 11 -1.40 -8.22 -19.34
C LYS A 11 -1.24 -6.94 -18.52
N ARG A 12 -2.16 -5.97 -18.69
CA ARG A 12 -2.19 -4.72 -17.92
C ARG A 12 -2.35 -4.98 -16.42
N ASN A 13 -3.26 -5.88 -16.02
CA ASN A 13 -3.47 -6.19 -14.60
C ASN A 13 -2.25 -6.92 -14.01
N ILE A 14 -1.57 -7.74 -14.80
CA ILE A 14 -0.32 -8.41 -14.39
C ILE A 14 0.76 -7.35 -14.10
N TYR A 15 0.95 -6.37 -14.98
CA TYR A 15 1.93 -5.30 -14.73
C TYR A 15 1.59 -4.46 -13.49
N ILE A 16 0.30 -4.17 -13.25
CA ILE A 16 -0.13 -3.47 -12.03
C ILE A 16 0.18 -4.30 -10.79
N PHE A 17 -0.07 -5.61 -10.84
CA PHE A 17 0.23 -6.52 -9.73
C PHE A 17 1.73 -6.62 -9.47
N ILE A 18 2.56 -6.70 -10.51
CA ILE A 18 4.02 -6.66 -10.37
C ILE A 18 4.47 -5.34 -9.75
N ALA A 19 3.91 -4.21 -10.20
CA ALA A 19 4.21 -2.90 -9.63
C ALA A 19 3.83 -2.84 -8.13
N LEU A 20 2.71 -3.46 -7.72
CA LEU A 20 2.34 -3.57 -6.31
C LEU A 20 3.43 -4.28 -5.50
N ILE A 21 3.89 -5.43 -5.99
CA ILE A 21 4.93 -6.22 -5.32
C ILE A 21 6.21 -5.39 -5.20
N VAL A 22 6.64 -4.74 -6.28
CA VAL A 22 7.84 -3.91 -6.29
C VAL A 22 7.73 -2.75 -5.30
N VAL A 23 6.59 -2.04 -5.25
CA VAL A 23 6.37 -0.94 -4.28
C VAL A 23 6.39 -1.46 -2.84
N ASN A 24 5.82 -2.64 -2.57
CA ASN A 24 5.87 -3.24 -1.24
C ASN A 24 7.28 -3.62 -0.82
N LEU A 25 8.02 -4.29 -1.71
CA LEU A 25 9.42 -4.65 -1.45
C LEU A 25 10.27 -3.39 -1.24
N PHE A 26 10.08 -2.37 -2.09
CA PHE A 26 10.76 -1.09 -1.93
C PHE A 26 10.45 -0.45 -0.57
N THR A 27 9.18 -0.43 -0.19
CA THR A 27 8.74 0.15 1.09
C THR A 27 9.35 -0.58 2.26
N TYR A 28 9.34 -1.92 2.24
CA TYR A 28 9.86 -2.73 3.33
C TYR A 28 11.39 -2.68 3.46
N PHE A 29 12.13 -2.81 2.35
CA PHE A 29 13.59 -2.92 2.39
C PHE A 29 14.32 -1.57 2.43
N TRP A 30 13.71 -0.50 1.92
CA TRP A 30 14.36 0.81 1.86
C TRP A 30 13.63 1.87 2.68
N LEU A 31 12.34 2.10 2.40
CA LEU A 31 11.64 3.25 2.98
C LEU A 31 11.43 3.11 4.50
N LEU A 32 11.02 1.92 4.96
CA LEU A 32 10.77 1.65 6.38
C LEU A 32 12.06 1.76 7.22
N PRO A 33 13.20 1.13 6.85
CA PRO A 33 14.45 1.32 7.57
C PRO A 33 14.92 2.78 7.61
N ASP A 34 14.75 3.52 6.52
CA ASP A 34 15.14 4.93 6.46
C ASP A 34 14.27 5.79 7.39
N ALA A 35 12.95 5.59 7.36
CA ALA A 35 12.03 6.25 8.29
C ALA A 35 12.32 5.88 9.77
N GLN A 36 12.70 4.63 10.05
CA GLN A 36 13.11 4.21 11.39
C GLN A 36 14.41 4.90 11.84
N LYS A 37 15.40 5.05 10.94
CA LYS A 37 16.64 5.81 11.23
C LYS A 37 16.33 7.26 11.56
N ALA A 38 15.48 7.91 10.76
CA ALA A 38 15.04 9.28 11.03
C ALA A 38 14.31 9.40 12.38
N THR A 39 13.43 8.44 12.69
CA THR A 39 12.71 8.39 13.96
C THR A 39 13.64 8.18 15.16
N ASN A 40 14.68 7.34 15.01
CA ASN A 40 15.70 7.14 16.04
C ASN A 40 16.56 8.40 16.27
N SER A 41 16.65 9.28 15.27
CA SER A 41 17.23 10.62 15.39
C SER A 41 16.22 11.68 15.84
N HIS A 42 15.08 11.26 16.39
CA HIS A 42 13.99 12.12 16.87
C HIS A 42 13.35 13.02 15.80
N MET A 43 13.51 12.68 14.52
CA MET A 43 12.81 13.34 13.43
C MET A 43 11.43 12.70 13.22
N ARG A 44 10.39 13.53 13.10
CA ARG A 44 8.99 13.08 13.02
C ARG A 44 8.55 12.68 11.61
N ASN A 45 9.42 12.04 10.85
CA ASN A 45 9.19 11.72 9.42
C ASN A 45 8.18 10.57 9.20
N GLY A 46 8.03 9.67 10.18
CA GLY A 46 7.06 8.57 10.11
C GLY A 46 5.62 9.05 9.89
N HIS A 47 5.18 10.07 10.63
CA HIS A 47 3.83 10.62 10.50
C HIS A 47 3.57 11.22 9.11
N LEU A 48 4.53 11.96 8.55
CA LEU A 48 4.41 12.54 7.21
C LEU A 48 4.30 11.47 6.13
N LEU A 49 5.15 10.44 6.20
CA LEU A 49 5.05 9.29 5.29
C LEU A 49 3.71 8.57 5.46
N GLY A 50 3.28 8.34 6.70
CA GLY A 50 1.96 7.77 7.01
C GLY A 50 0.82 8.50 6.31
N MET A 51 0.76 9.83 6.45
CA MET A 51 -0.24 10.66 5.79
C MET A 51 -0.23 10.55 4.26
N LEU A 52 0.95 10.47 3.64
CA LEU A 52 1.05 10.27 2.18
C LEU A 52 0.46 8.92 1.76
N PHE A 53 0.78 7.85 2.48
CA PHE A 53 0.23 6.52 2.21
C PHE A 53 -1.30 6.48 2.36
N TYR A 54 -1.84 7.09 3.42
CA TYR A 54 -3.29 7.21 3.61
C TYR A 54 -3.96 8.01 2.50
N PHE A 55 -3.35 9.14 2.09
CA PHE A 55 -3.87 9.95 1.00
C PHE A 55 -3.96 9.14 -0.32
N PHE A 56 -2.90 8.40 -0.67
CA PHE A 56 -2.91 7.54 -1.86
C PHE A 56 -3.87 6.35 -1.74
N SER A 57 -4.04 5.78 -0.54
CA SER A 57 -5.03 4.73 -0.25
C SER A 57 -6.45 5.20 -0.59
N VAL A 58 -6.84 6.37 -0.08
CA VAL A 58 -8.16 6.99 -0.35
C VAL A 58 -8.34 7.27 -1.84
N LEU A 59 -7.33 7.85 -2.51
CA LEU A 59 -7.37 8.12 -3.94
C LEU A 59 -7.58 6.85 -4.78
N LEU A 60 -6.88 5.76 -4.44
CA LEU A 60 -7.02 4.48 -5.14
C LEU A 60 -8.38 3.83 -4.88
N GLY A 61 -8.87 3.88 -3.65
CA GLY A 61 -10.22 3.43 -3.31
C GLY A 61 -11.28 4.18 -4.13
N TRP A 62 -11.19 5.50 -4.18
CA TRP A 62 -12.08 6.34 -5.00
C TRP A 62 -11.99 5.99 -6.49
N PHE A 63 -10.77 5.81 -7.02
CA PHE A 63 -10.59 5.43 -8.42
C PHE A 63 -11.19 4.05 -8.72
N GLY A 64 -10.98 3.06 -7.84
CA GLY A 64 -11.58 1.73 -7.95
C GLY A 64 -13.10 1.78 -7.97
N LEU A 65 -13.71 2.54 -7.06
CA LEU A 65 -15.16 2.77 -7.02
C LEU A 65 -15.65 3.43 -8.31
N SER A 66 -14.95 4.44 -8.82
CA SER A 66 -15.33 5.12 -10.06
C SER A 66 -15.32 4.18 -11.29
N VAL A 67 -14.35 3.26 -11.36
CA VAL A 67 -14.26 2.25 -12.42
C VAL A 67 -15.42 1.27 -12.30
N TRP A 68 -15.72 0.82 -11.08
CA TRP A 68 -16.84 -0.09 -10.84
C TRP A 68 -18.19 0.56 -11.19
N VAL A 69 -18.45 1.79 -10.77
CA VAL A 69 -19.71 2.49 -11.06
C VAL A 69 -19.94 2.62 -12.56
N ARG A 70 -18.89 2.97 -13.33
CA ARG A 70 -19.00 3.21 -14.78
C ARG A 70 -18.98 1.95 -15.63
N LYS A 71 -18.24 0.92 -15.23
CA LYS A 71 -17.96 -0.26 -16.07
C LYS A 71 -18.42 -1.59 -15.47
N LYS A 72 -18.88 -1.59 -14.21
CA LYS A 72 -19.23 -2.80 -13.43
C LYS A 72 -18.09 -3.84 -13.40
N ASP A 73 -16.85 -3.38 -13.50
CA ASP A 73 -15.65 -4.22 -13.51
C ASP A 73 -15.20 -4.51 -12.08
N TYR A 74 -15.70 -5.62 -11.52
CA TYR A 74 -15.39 -6.07 -10.16
C TYR A 74 -13.92 -6.49 -10.01
N SER A 75 -13.29 -7.04 -11.05
CA SER A 75 -11.90 -7.46 -10.99
C SER A 75 -10.96 -6.28 -10.77
N ARG A 76 -11.18 -5.16 -11.47
CA ARG A 76 -10.40 -3.94 -11.24
C ARG A 76 -10.71 -3.31 -9.90
N LEU A 77 -11.98 -3.31 -9.47
CA LEU A 77 -12.35 -2.84 -8.14
C LEU A 77 -11.54 -3.58 -7.06
N SER A 78 -11.56 -4.92 -7.08
CA SER A 78 -10.83 -5.74 -6.11
C SER A 78 -9.33 -5.46 -6.13
N LEU A 79 -8.74 -5.27 -7.32
CA LEU A 79 -7.33 -4.93 -7.44
C LEU A 79 -7.01 -3.57 -6.81
N PHE A 80 -7.82 -2.53 -7.07
CA PHE A 80 -7.63 -1.20 -6.49
C PHE A 80 -7.85 -1.19 -4.97
N LEU A 81 -8.86 -1.91 -4.47
CA LEU A 81 -9.11 -2.03 -3.03
C LEU A 81 -7.98 -2.78 -2.33
N PHE A 82 -7.44 -3.83 -2.94
CA PHE A 82 -6.27 -4.53 -2.41
C PHE A 82 -5.04 -3.61 -2.34
N PHE A 83 -4.83 -2.80 -3.38
CA PHE A 83 -3.76 -1.80 -3.41
C PHE A 83 -3.93 -0.75 -2.31
N ALA A 84 -5.15 -0.22 -2.15
CA ALA A 84 -5.48 0.75 -1.11
C ALA A 84 -5.26 0.17 0.29
N ALA A 85 -5.76 -1.03 0.57
CA ALA A 85 -5.55 -1.71 1.85
C ALA A 85 -4.05 -1.92 2.16
N THR A 86 -3.24 -2.22 1.14
CA THR A 86 -1.80 -2.38 1.31
C THR A 86 -1.11 -1.06 1.65
N LEU A 87 -1.54 0.05 1.04
CA LEU A 87 -1.05 1.38 1.40
C LEU A 87 -1.49 1.79 2.80
N GLU A 88 -2.73 1.49 3.18
CA GLU A 88 -3.26 1.75 4.53
C GLU A 88 -2.42 1.04 5.60
N PHE A 89 -2.08 -0.24 5.33
CA PHE A 89 -1.19 -1.01 6.19
C PHE A 89 0.16 -0.32 6.38
N TRP A 90 0.81 0.12 5.29
CA TRP A 90 2.07 0.83 5.39
C TRP A 90 1.93 2.19 6.07
N GLY A 91 0.86 2.92 5.78
CA GLY A 91 0.55 4.18 6.44
C GLY A 91 0.52 4.03 7.96
N TYR A 92 -0.18 3.00 8.44
CA TYR A 92 -0.21 2.65 9.85
C TYR A 92 1.17 2.26 10.41
N ARG A 93 1.96 1.49 9.66
CA ARG A 93 3.32 1.12 10.10
C ARG A 93 4.23 2.33 10.23
N PHE A 94 4.12 3.33 9.35
CA PHE A 94 4.90 4.56 9.43
C PHE A 94 4.43 5.50 10.56
N ASP A 95 3.11 5.61 10.74
CA ASP A 95 2.53 6.45 11.78
C ASP A 95 2.83 5.95 13.21
N THR A 96 2.97 4.63 13.35
CA THR A 96 3.29 3.98 14.62
C THR A 96 4.79 3.76 14.86
N LEU A 97 5.66 4.33 14.02
CA LEU A 97 7.10 4.26 14.27
C LEU A 97 7.46 4.98 15.57
N MET A 98 8.16 4.26 16.44
CA MET A 98 8.69 4.79 17.70
C MET A 98 10.23 4.78 17.66
N CYS A 99 10.83 5.68 18.43
CA CYS A 99 12.27 5.70 18.63
C CYS A 99 12.68 4.48 19.46
N LEU A 100 13.37 3.52 18.85
CA LEU A 100 13.76 2.26 19.51
C LEU A 100 14.74 2.49 20.67
N PRO A 101 15.77 3.37 20.55
CA PRO A 101 16.62 3.73 21.69
C PRO A 101 15.84 4.24 22.90
N CYS A 102 14.89 5.16 22.68
CA CYS A 102 14.05 5.69 23.77
C CYS A 102 13.20 4.62 24.43
N LEU A 103 12.73 3.65 23.65
CA LEU A 103 11.89 2.56 24.13
C LEU A 103 12.69 1.53 24.95
N ASN A 104 13.98 1.36 24.64
CA ASN A 104 14.88 0.43 25.33
C ASN A 104 15.65 1.06 26.51
N SER A 105 15.62 2.39 26.65
CA SER A 105 16.32 3.13 27.72
C SER A 105 15.44 3.47 28.93
N GLY A 106 14.14 3.16 28.88
CA GLY A 106 13.21 3.28 30.01
C GLY A 106 13.04 1.95 30.72
#